data_AF-A0A975SHQ7-F1
#
_entry.id   AF-A0A975SHQ7-F1
#
_cell.length_a   1.000
_cell.length_b   1.000
_cell.length_c   1.000
_cell.angle_alpha   90.00
_cell.angle_beta   90.00
_cell.angle_gamma   90.00
#
_symmetry.space_group_name_H-M   'P 1'
#
loop_
_entity.id
_entity.type
_entity.pdbx_description
1 polymer ?
#
loop_
_entity_poly.entity_id
_entity_poly.type
_entity_poly.pdbx_seq_one_letter_code
_entity_poly.pdbx_strand_id
1 'polypeptide(L)'
;MLPYEINGLPLHILLVHVVVIVVPLGAIMTFLGAVWPAFRRKLTFITPLVTFVGLASVPLATNAGEWLLARVNPTPLITAHAAIGDTLVPWAFGQFVLATAIWVWYRSFAAPPSQPEPPTRNLAVPDERDPFVVAETTPADSSPRAARPAGRFAGRVSRRASLVVSVVFMVLALALGTATTIRVVQIGESGAAAIWTGSFSETPK
;
A
#
# COMPACT_ATOMS: atom_id res chain seq x y z
N MET A 1 3.39 29.20 14.66
CA MET A 1 2.52 28.25 13.94
C MET A 1 2.55 28.64 12.47
N LEU A 2 2.75 27.68 11.55
CA LEU A 2 2.71 28.00 10.13
C LEU A 2 1.29 28.40 9.73
N PRO A 3 1.08 29.44 8.89
CA PRO A 3 -0.24 29.78 8.40
C PRO A 3 -0.78 28.63 7.53
N TYR A 4 -1.93 28.06 7.90
CA TYR A 4 -2.61 27.00 7.15
C TYR A 4 -3.56 27.59 6.10
N GLU A 5 -3.04 28.48 5.25
CA GLU A 5 -3.79 29.10 4.15
C GLU A 5 -2.95 29.16 2.88
N ILE A 6 -3.60 29.04 1.73
CA ILE A 6 -2.99 29.25 0.40
C ILE A 6 -3.88 30.22 -0.36
N ASN A 7 -3.33 31.36 -0.78
CA ASN A 7 -4.06 32.41 -1.50
C ASN A 7 -5.33 32.89 -0.76
N GLY A 8 -5.29 32.93 0.58
CA GLY A 8 -6.43 33.34 1.42
C GLY A 8 -7.51 32.28 1.63
N LEU A 9 -7.31 31.06 1.10
CA LEU A 9 -8.22 29.93 1.32
C LEU A 9 -7.71 29.02 2.44
N PRO A 10 -8.59 28.55 3.36
CA PRO A 10 -8.20 27.58 4.38
C PRO A 10 -7.63 26.31 3.76
N LEU A 11 -6.41 25.94 4.15
CA LEU A 11 -5.71 24.76 3.63
C LEU A 11 -6.49 23.47 3.93
N HIS A 12 -7.29 23.47 5.00
CA HIS A 12 -8.16 22.36 5.39
C HIS A 12 -9.00 21.85 4.21
N ILE A 13 -9.62 22.75 3.43
CA ILE A 13 -10.50 22.35 2.32
C ILE A 13 -9.71 21.63 1.22
N LEU A 14 -8.53 22.11 0.88
CA LEU A 14 -7.67 21.47 -0.13
C LEU A 14 -7.17 20.10 0.34
N LEU A 15 -6.77 20.01 1.62
CA LEU A 15 -6.31 18.76 2.21
C LEU A 15 -7.42 17.72 2.35
N VAL A 16 -8.66 18.15 2.63
CA VAL A 16 -9.82 17.27 2.67
C VAL A 16 -9.99 16.54 1.34
N HIS A 17 -9.84 17.21 0.19
CA HIS A 17 -9.91 16.57 -1.14
C HIS A 17 -8.87 15.44 -1.29
N VAL A 18 -7.64 15.69 -0.82
CA VAL A 18 -6.59 14.67 -0.82
C VAL A 18 -7.01 13.49 0.06
N VAL A 19 -7.48 13.74 1.28
CA VAL A 19 -7.89 12.69 2.23
C VAL A 19 -9.05 11.86 1.67
N VAL A 20 -10.13 12.50 1.17
CA VAL A 20 -11.33 11.79 0.70
C VAL A 20 -11.09 10.98 -0.57
N ILE A 21 -10.07 11.29 -1.36
CA ILE A 21 -9.70 10.50 -2.54
C ILE A 21 -8.67 9.43 -2.18
N VAL A 22 -7.57 9.82 -1.54
CA VAL A 22 -6.40 8.97 -1.35
C VAL A 22 -6.64 7.87 -0.33
N VAL A 23 -7.36 8.14 0.76
CA VAL A 23 -7.61 7.13 1.81
C VAL A 23 -8.51 5.99 1.30
N PRO A 24 -9.67 6.25 0.68
CA PRO A 24 -10.48 5.18 0.07
C PRO A 24 -9.77 4.50 -1.11
N LEU A 25 -9.04 5.24 -1.94
CA LEU A 25 -8.24 4.65 -3.01
C LEU A 25 -7.19 3.66 -2.46
N GLY A 26 -6.49 4.05 -1.39
CA GLY A 26 -5.54 3.18 -0.69
C GLY A 26 -6.20 1.92 -0.13
N ALA A 27 -7.44 2.01 0.36
CA ALA A 27 -8.23 0.86 0.80
C ALA A 27 -8.46 -0.14 -0.33
N ILE A 28 -8.95 0.36 -1.47
CA ILE A 28 -9.24 -0.44 -2.66
C ILE A 28 -7.95 -1.08 -3.18
N MET A 29 -6.86 -0.32 -3.29
CA MET A 29 -5.57 -0.85 -3.73
C MET A 29 -5.04 -1.94 -2.80
N THR A 30 -5.17 -1.76 -1.48
CA THR A 30 -4.74 -2.75 -0.48
C THR A 30 -5.53 -4.05 -0.63
N PHE A 31 -6.86 -3.95 -0.78
CA PHE A 31 -7.72 -5.11 -1.00
C PHE A 31 -7.40 -5.82 -2.33
N LEU A 32 -7.28 -5.08 -3.44
CA LEU A 32 -6.90 -5.62 -4.75
C LEU A 32 -5.53 -6.31 -4.70
N GLY A 33 -4.58 -5.74 -3.96
CA GLY A 33 -3.27 -6.35 -3.71
C GLY A 33 -3.38 -7.68 -2.97
N ALA A 34 -4.31 -7.82 -2.03
CA ALA A 34 -4.56 -9.08 -1.34
C ALA A 34 -5.18 -10.15 -2.27
N VAL A 35 -6.20 -9.78 -3.07
CA VAL A 35 -6.97 -10.75 -3.87
C VAL A 35 -6.35 -11.13 -5.21
N TRP A 36 -5.58 -10.25 -5.87
CA TRP A 36 -5.15 -10.47 -7.27
C TRP A 36 -3.63 -10.68 -7.43
N PRO A 37 -3.14 -11.93 -7.53
CA PRO A 37 -1.69 -12.25 -7.61
C PRO A 37 -0.94 -11.59 -8.78
N ALA A 38 -1.53 -11.53 -9.97
CA ALA A 38 -0.91 -10.92 -11.14
C ALA A 38 -0.77 -9.39 -11.03
N PHE A 39 -1.71 -8.72 -10.35
CA PHE A 39 -1.72 -7.27 -10.17
C PHE A 39 -0.69 -6.79 -9.12
N ARG A 40 -0.31 -7.68 -8.19
CA ARG A 40 0.69 -7.43 -7.13
C ARG A 40 2.06 -7.01 -7.65
N ARG A 41 2.45 -7.40 -8.87
CA ARG A 41 3.78 -7.11 -9.43
C ARG A 41 3.95 -5.66 -9.90
N LYS A 42 2.85 -4.99 -10.30
CA LYS A 42 2.87 -3.61 -10.79
C LYS A 42 2.55 -2.60 -9.69
N LEU A 43 1.72 -2.96 -8.72
CA LEU A 43 1.27 -2.08 -7.63
C LEU A 43 2.13 -2.14 -6.35
N THR A 44 3.20 -2.93 -6.34
CA THR A 44 3.93 -3.34 -5.14
C THR A 44 4.43 -2.13 -4.34
N PHE A 45 5.11 -1.16 -4.97
CA PHE A 45 5.58 0.05 -4.28
C PHE A 45 4.53 1.16 -4.24
N ILE A 46 3.61 1.20 -5.21
CA ILE A 46 2.62 2.27 -5.32
C ILE A 46 1.62 2.19 -4.17
N THR A 47 1.18 1.00 -3.77
CA THR A 47 0.19 0.82 -2.70
C THR A 47 0.65 1.36 -1.32
N PRO A 48 1.82 0.97 -0.79
CA PRO A 48 2.32 1.54 0.46
C PRO A 48 2.61 3.04 0.34
N LEU A 49 3.05 3.53 -0.83
CA LEU A 49 3.24 4.97 -1.06
C LEU A 49 1.92 5.74 -0.99
N VAL A 50 0.87 5.27 -1.67
CA VAL A 50 -0.46 5.90 -1.66
C VAL A 50 -1.06 5.90 -0.25
N THR A 51 -0.99 4.79 0.45
CA THR A 51 -1.49 4.70 1.84
C THR A 51 -0.65 5.55 2.80
N PHE A 52 0.65 5.71 2.58
CA PHE A 52 1.50 6.64 3.31
C PHE A 52 1.10 8.10 3.05
N VAL A 53 0.87 8.48 1.79
CA VAL A 53 0.38 9.83 1.45
C VAL A 53 -0.97 10.08 2.12
N GLY A 54 -1.87 9.09 2.13
CA GLY A 54 -3.14 9.17 2.86
C GLY A 54 -2.91 9.39 4.35
N LEU A 55 -2.07 8.56 5.00
CA LEU A 55 -1.71 8.69 6.40
C LEU A 55 -1.10 10.06 6.74
N ALA A 56 -0.19 10.58 5.93
CA ALA A 56 0.43 11.88 6.15
C ALA A 56 -0.56 13.04 5.95
N SER A 57 -1.52 12.87 5.04
CA SER A 57 -2.51 13.91 4.72
C SER A 57 -3.56 14.09 5.82
N VAL A 58 -3.91 13.03 6.56
CA VAL A 58 -4.90 13.11 7.66
C VAL A 58 -4.50 14.10 8.77
N PRO A 59 -3.33 13.99 9.44
CA PRO A 59 -2.94 14.92 10.49
C PRO A 59 -2.73 16.34 9.95
N LEU A 60 -2.31 16.49 8.70
CA LEU A 60 -2.24 17.81 8.06
C LEU A 60 -3.64 18.43 7.93
N ALA A 61 -4.64 17.65 7.51
CA ALA A 61 -6.02 18.10 7.40
C ALA A 61 -6.63 18.43 8.77
N THR A 62 -6.38 17.60 9.78
CA THR A 62 -6.82 17.81 11.16
C THR A 62 -6.24 19.11 11.75
N ASN A 63 -4.91 19.29 11.69
CA ASN A 63 -4.25 20.49 12.20
C ASN A 63 -4.72 21.77 11.47
N ALA A 64 -4.94 21.69 10.15
CA ALA A 64 -5.50 22.79 9.39
C ALA A 64 -6.97 23.08 9.76
N GLY A 65 -7.73 22.05 10.13
CA GLY A 65 -9.10 22.14 10.61
C GLY A 65 -9.19 22.79 11.99
N GLU A 66 -8.31 22.42 12.93
CA GLU A 66 -8.21 23.06 14.24
C GLU A 66 -7.84 24.55 14.13
N TRP A 67 -6.91 24.88 13.21
CA TRP A 67 -6.57 26.26 12.92
C TRP A 67 -7.77 27.06 12.38
N LEU A 68 -8.62 26.44 11.54
CA LEU A 68 -9.85 27.04 11.02
C LEU A 68 -10.93 27.15 12.10
N LEU A 69 -11.05 26.15 12.98
CA LEU A 69 -12.00 26.12 14.09
C LEU A 69 -11.85 27.34 15.01
N ALA A 70 -10.60 27.76 15.25
CA ALA A 70 -10.30 28.96 16.04
C ALA A 70 -10.71 30.29 15.37
N ARG A 71 -11.17 30.26 14.11
CA ARG A 71 -11.47 31.44 13.27
C ARG A 71 -12.92 31.48 12.76
N VAL A 72 -13.74 30.49 13.12
CA VAL A 72 -15.15 30.44 12.74
C VAL A 72 -16.03 30.51 13.99
N ASN A 73 -17.28 30.95 13.81
CA ASN A 73 -18.24 30.94 14.91
C ASN A 73 -18.48 29.50 15.37
N PRO A 74 -18.29 29.19 16.67
CA PRO A 74 -18.46 27.84 17.16
C PRO A 74 -19.94 27.44 17.12
N THR A 75 -20.23 26.28 16.54
CA THR A 75 -21.54 25.63 16.59
C THR A 75 -21.37 24.18 17.03
N PRO A 76 -22.39 23.56 17.65
CA PRO A 76 -22.31 22.16 18.08
C PRO A 76 -21.97 21.20 16.94
N LEU A 77 -22.44 21.48 15.71
CA LEU A 77 -22.17 20.66 14.53
C LEU A 77 -20.70 20.76 14.08
N ILE A 78 -20.11 21.96 14.09
CA ILE A 78 -18.70 22.15 13.73
C ILE A 78 -17.79 21.44 14.74
N THR A 79 -18.08 21.55 16.05
CA THR A 79 -17.31 20.86 17.09
C THR A 79 -17.43 19.34 17.00
N ALA A 80 -18.63 18.82 16.70
CA ALA A 80 -18.84 17.39 16.49
C ALA A 80 -18.08 16.86 15.26
N HIS A 81 -18.05 17.64 14.16
CA HIS A 81 -17.27 17.32 12.98
C HIS A 81 -15.76 17.27 13.27
N ALA A 82 -15.23 18.25 14.02
CA ALA A 82 -13.83 18.25 14.42
C ALA A 82 -13.49 17.00 15.25
N ALA A 83 -14.31 16.69 16.26
CA ALA A 83 -14.10 15.54 17.14
C ALA A 83 -14.13 14.19 16.39
N ILE A 84 -15.02 14.01 15.41
CA ILE A 84 -15.04 12.76 14.62
C ILE A 84 -13.89 12.72 13.60
N GLY A 85 -13.43 13.87 13.10
CA GLY A 85 -12.26 14.01 12.23
C GLY A 85 -10.97 13.47 12.86
N ASP A 86 -10.75 13.74 14.15
CA ASP A 86 -9.58 13.26 14.91
C ASP A 86 -9.47 11.74 14.97
N THR A 87 -10.61 11.05 14.85
CA THR A 87 -10.64 9.59 14.93
C THR A 87 -10.06 8.90 13.70
N LEU A 88 -9.81 9.61 12.59
CA LEU A 88 -9.40 9.01 11.32
C LEU A 88 -7.93 8.54 11.31
N VAL A 89 -7.04 9.20 12.07
CA VAL A 89 -5.60 8.91 12.13
C VAL A 89 -5.29 7.43 12.39
N PRO A 90 -5.84 6.77 13.45
CA PRO A 90 -5.55 5.36 13.70
C PRO A 90 -6.02 4.43 12.58
N TRP A 91 -7.11 4.75 11.87
CA TRP A 91 -7.57 3.96 10.73
C TRP A 91 -6.61 4.06 9.54
N ALA A 92 -6.19 5.29 9.20
CA ALA A 92 -5.21 5.51 8.14
C ALA A 92 -3.86 4.84 8.46
N PHE A 93 -3.46 4.86 9.73
CA PHE A 93 -2.25 4.17 10.19
C PHE A 93 -2.36 2.66 10.02
N GLY A 94 -3.47 2.05 10.48
CA GLY A 94 -3.73 0.63 10.30
C GLY A 94 -3.69 0.23 8.82
N GLN A 95 -4.28 1.06 7.94
CA GLN A 95 -4.28 0.82 6.50
C GLN A 95 -2.87 0.78 5.92
N PHE A 96 -2.02 1.76 6.28
CA PHE A 96 -0.63 1.82 5.84
C PHE A 96 0.19 0.62 6.35
N VAL A 97 0.01 0.25 7.61
CA VAL A 97 0.68 -0.93 8.19
C VAL A 97 0.28 -2.20 7.46
N LEU A 98 -1.01 -2.40 7.22
CA LEU A 98 -1.51 -3.58 6.50
C LEU A 98 -1.00 -3.63 5.06
N ALA A 99 -1.06 -2.51 4.33
CA ALA A 99 -0.54 -2.40 2.98
C ALA A 99 0.96 -2.73 2.91
N THR A 100 1.74 -2.22 3.86
CA THR A 100 3.17 -2.49 3.97
C THR A 100 3.46 -3.94 4.34
N ALA A 101 2.69 -4.53 5.25
CA ALA A 101 2.83 -5.93 5.64
C ALA A 101 2.57 -6.88 4.46
N ILE A 102 1.50 -6.62 3.70
CA ILE A 102 1.16 -7.35 2.47
C ILE A 102 2.30 -7.23 1.45
N TRP A 103 2.83 -6.02 1.25
CA TRP A 103 3.95 -5.76 0.36
C TRP A 103 5.21 -6.55 0.75
N VAL A 104 5.63 -6.45 2.02
CA VAL A 104 6.83 -7.13 2.54
C VAL A 104 6.68 -8.65 2.46
N TRP A 105 5.50 -9.18 2.78
CA TRP A 105 5.22 -10.62 2.73
C TRP A 105 5.39 -11.16 1.31
N TYR A 106 4.72 -10.55 0.33
CA TYR A 106 4.80 -11.03 -1.04
C TYR A 106 6.16 -10.76 -1.69
N ARG A 107 6.88 -9.71 -1.29
CA ARG A 107 8.27 -9.48 -1.73
C ARG A 107 9.21 -10.57 -1.21
N SER A 108 9.03 -11.01 0.03
CA SER A 108 9.97 -11.92 0.70
C SER A 108 9.69 -13.40 0.45
N PHE A 109 8.42 -13.78 0.22
CA PHE A 109 8.00 -15.20 0.22
C PHE A 109 7.28 -15.69 -1.05
N ALA A 110 7.00 -14.84 -2.05
CA ALA A 110 6.42 -15.28 -3.32
C ALA A 110 7.51 -15.80 -4.29
N ALA A 111 7.84 -17.08 -4.20
CA ALA A 111 8.76 -17.71 -5.16
C ALA A 111 8.16 -17.73 -6.57
N PRO A 112 8.95 -17.42 -7.63
CA PRO A 112 8.54 -17.69 -9.00
C PRO A 112 8.19 -19.18 -9.17
N PRO A 113 7.22 -19.54 -10.03
CA PRO A 113 7.12 -20.92 -10.49
C PRO A 113 8.49 -21.33 -10.98
N SER A 114 9.04 -22.42 -10.44
CA SER A 114 10.21 -23.07 -11.01
C SER A 114 9.89 -23.29 -12.49
N GLN A 115 10.58 -22.59 -13.38
CA GLN A 115 10.53 -22.97 -14.79
C GLN A 115 10.94 -24.44 -14.82
N PRO A 116 10.15 -25.34 -15.44
CA PRO A 116 10.65 -26.68 -15.68
C PRO A 116 11.98 -26.48 -16.40
N GLU A 117 13.04 -26.97 -15.78
CA GLU A 117 14.38 -26.91 -16.32
C GLU A 117 14.27 -27.32 -17.79
N PRO A 118 14.67 -26.48 -18.76
CA PRO A 118 14.61 -26.88 -20.16
C PRO A 118 15.31 -28.23 -20.21
N PRO A 119 14.68 -29.30 -20.76
CA PRO A 119 15.24 -30.64 -20.71
C PRO A 119 16.67 -30.50 -21.17
N THR A 120 17.62 -30.75 -20.28
CA THR A 120 19.04 -30.73 -20.59
C THR A 120 19.17 -31.69 -21.74
N ARG A 121 19.21 -31.11 -22.94
CA ARG A 121 19.39 -31.80 -24.19
C ARG A 121 20.76 -32.40 -24.03
N ASN A 122 20.80 -33.65 -23.58
CA ASN A 122 21.93 -34.54 -23.74
C ASN A 122 22.17 -34.60 -25.25
N LEU A 123 22.93 -33.62 -25.74
CA LEU A 123 23.60 -33.60 -27.03
C LEU A 123 24.99 -33.02 -26.80
N ALA A 124 25.72 -33.67 -25.92
CA ALA A 124 27.11 -33.99 -26.17
C ALA A 124 27.23 -35.48 -25.84
N VAL A 125 26.85 -36.33 -26.79
CA VAL A 125 27.48 -37.65 -26.90
C VAL A 125 28.76 -37.34 -27.66
N PRO A 126 29.96 -37.44 -27.05
CA PRO A 126 31.19 -37.43 -27.83
C PRO A 126 31.14 -38.65 -28.75
N ASP A 127 31.15 -38.44 -30.06
CA ASP A 127 31.33 -39.52 -31.01
C ASP A 127 32.74 -40.08 -30.79
N GLU A 128 32.83 -41.34 -30.33
CA GLU A 128 34.06 -42.03 -29.97
C GLU A 128 34.87 -42.48 -31.21
N ARG A 129 34.69 -41.80 -32.35
CA ARG A 129 35.28 -42.15 -33.65
C ARG A 129 36.18 -41.07 -34.25
N ASP A 130 36.72 -40.16 -33.44
CA ASP A 130 37.71 -39.20 -33.91
C ASP A 130 39.12 -39.60 -33.44
N PRO A 131 39.93 -40.33 -34.25
CA PRO A 131 41.26 -40.80 -33.86
C PRO A 131 42.33 -39.68 -33.85
N PHE A 132 41.93 -38.40 -33.86
CA PHE A 132 42.86 -37.27 -33.92
C PHE A 132 42.44 -36.10 -33.03
N VAL A 133 42.30 -36.33 -31.73
CA VAL A 133 42.31 -35.24 -30.74
C VAL A 133 43.63 -35.33 -29.95
N VAL A 134 44.57 -34.47 -30.37
CA VAL A 134 45.84 -34.21 -29.69
C VAL A 134 45.52 -33.69 -28.28
N ALA A 135 46.16 -34.27 -27.27
CA ALA A 135 46.06 -33.81 -25.89
C ALA A 135 46.63 -32.39 -25.75
N GLU A 136 45.77 -31.38 -25.88
CA GLU A 136 46.11 -30.01 -25.54
C GLU A 136 46.01 -29.83 -24.02
N THR A 137 47.17 -29.64 -23.39
CA THR A 137 47.31 -29.33 -21.98
C THR A 137 46.99 -27.86 -21.75
N THR A 138 45.71 -27.55 -21.56
CA THR A 138 45.29 -26.19 -21.17
C THR A 138 45.55 -25.98 -19.66
N PRO A 139 46.27 -24.92 -19.24
CA PRO A 139 46.57 -24.66 -17.83
C PRO A 139 45.31 -24.37 -17.03
N ALA A 140 45.30 -24.81 -15.77
CA ALA A 140 44.26 -24.49 -14.80
C ALA A 140 44.06 -22.97 -14.66
N ASP A 141 42.91 -22.46 -15.10
CA ASP A 141 42.43 -21.13 -14.73
C ASP A 141 42.09 -21.12 -13.23
N SER A 142 43.05 -20.68 -12.43
CA SER A 142 42.92 -20.46 -10.99
C SER A 142 42.25 -19.12 -10.67
N SER A 143 41.15 -18.80 -11.35
CA SER A 143 40.30 -17.68 -10.96
C SER A 143 39.54 -18.05 -9.67
N PRO A 144 39.69 -17.31 -8.55
CA PRO A 144 38.88 -17.56 -7.37
C PRO A 144 37.43 -17.28 -7.74
N ARG A 145 36.64 -18.34 -7.92
CA ARG A 145 35.17 -18.24 -8.05
C ARG A 145 34.69 -17.48 -6.83
N ALA A 146 34.38 -16.19 -7.01
CA ALA A 146 33.86 -15.34 -5.96
C ALA A 146 32.68 -16.07 -5.31
N ALA A 147 32.88 -16.47 -4.05
CA ALA A 147 31.88 -17.18 -3.28
C ALA A 147 30.60 -16.34 -3.31
N ARG A 148 29.56 -16.86 -3.99
CA ARG A 148 28.23 -16.25 -3.96
C ARG A 148 27.88 -16.13 -2.48
N PRO A 149 27.51 -14.94 -1.97
CA PRO A 149 27.20 -14.81 -0.56
C PRO A 149 26.04 -15.76 -0.28
N ALA A 150 26.32 -16.79 0.52
CA ALA A 150 25.34 -17.70 1.08
C ALA A 150 24.53 -16.90 2.11
N GLY A 151 23.67 -16.04 1.59
CA GLY A 151 22.87 -15.11 2.36
C GLY A 151 21.40 -15.48 2.27
N ARG A 152 20.99 -16.31 3.22
CA ARG A 152 19.82 -16.12 4.11
C ARG A 152 19.03 -17.40 4.29
N PHE A 153 18.75 -17.68 5.56
CA PHE A 153 17.75 -18.58 6.10
C PHE A 153 16.36 -18.35 5.45
N ALA A 154 16.18 -18.73 4.20
CA ALA A 154 14.87 -18.83 3.58
C ALA A 154 14.26 -20.15 4.02
N GLY A 155 13.77 -20.20 5.26
CA GLY A 155 12.84 -21.25 5.66
C GLY A 155 11.71 -21.28 4.64
N ARG A 156 11.60 -22.37 3.87
CA ARG A 156 10.56 -22.55 2.86
C ARG A 156 9.22 -22.60 3.61
N VAL A 157 8.50 -21.48 3.65
CA VAL A 157 7.14 -21.42 4.21
C VAL A 157 6.28 -22.45 3.48
N SER A 158 5.55 -23.30 4.22
CA SER A 158 4.71 -24.33 3.59
C SER A 158 3.63 -23.67 2.72
N ARG A 159 3.26 -24.31 1.60
CA ARG A 159 2.21 -23.78 0.71
C ARG A 159 0.90 -23.52 1.47
N ARG A 160 0.54 -24.39 2.41
CA ARG A 160 -0.65 -24.25 3.27
C ARG A 160 -0.57 -23.02 4.17
N ALA A 161 0.58 -22.78 4.82
CA ALA A 161 0.78 -21.59 5.65
C ALA A 161 0.69 -20.29 4.82
N SER A 162 1.27 -20.28 3.62
CA SER A 162 1.19 -19.13 2.71
C SER A 162 -0.24 -18.83 2.25
N LEU A 163 -1.05 -19.87 2.00
CA LEU A 163 -2.47 -19.71 1.70
C LEU A 163 -3.24 -19.11 2.88
N VAL A 164 -3.04 -19.63 4.10
CA VAL A 164 -3.69 -19.10 5.31
C VAL A 164 -3.37 -17.63 5.51
N VAL A 165 -2.09 -17.25 5.43
CA VAL A 165 -1.67 -15.84 5.57
C VAL A 165 -2.30 -14.96 4.49
N SER A 166 -2.38 -15.45 3.24
CA SER A 166 -3.02 -14.71 2.15
C SER A 166 -4.51 -14.48 2.40
N VAL A 167 -5.23 -15.49 2.91
CA VAL A 167 -6.65 -15.38 3.28
C VAL A 167 -6.82 -14.40 4.44
N VAL A 168 -5.97 -14.46 5.46
CA VAL A 168 -5.99 -13.51 6.59
C VAL A 168 -5.80 -12.08 6.10
N PHE A 169 -4.81 -11.82 5.24
CA PHE A 169 -4.62 -10.48 4.67
C PHE A 169 -5.82 -10.01 3.85
N MET A 170 -6.45 -10.90 3.08
CA MET A 170 -7.65 -10.57 2.33
C MET A 170 -8.81 -10.14 3.24
N VAL A 171 -9.06 -10.91 4.30
CA VAL A 171 -10.12 -10.60 5.29
C VAL A 171 -9.82 -9.29 6.02
N LEU A 172 -8.57 -9.11 6.48
CA LEU A 172 -8.16 -7.88 7.15
C LEU A 172 -8.26 -6.66 6.22
N ALA A 173 -7.84 -6.79 4.96
CA ALA A 173 -7.89 -5.68 4.01
C ALA A 173 -9.33 -5.29 3.68
N LEU A 174 -10.22 -6.26 3.56
CA LEU A 174 -11.65 -6.00 3.36
C LEU A 174 -12.25 -5.29 4.58
N ALA A 175 -12.10 -5.87 5.77
CA ALA A 175 -12.70 -5.33 6.99
C ALA A 175 -12.17 -3.92 7.32
N LEU A 176 -10.85 -3.75 7.30
CA LEU A 176 -10.21 -2.46 7.57
C LEU A 176 -10.51 -1.42 6.48
N GLY A 177 -10.50 -1.84 5.21
CA GLY A 177 -10.80 -0.97 4.09
C GLY A 177 -12.23 -0.44 4.14
N THR A 178 -13.21 -1.32 4.41
CA THR A 178 -14.62 -0.94 4.58
C THR A 178 -14.79 -0.02 5.79
N ALA A 179 -14.22 -0.36 6.94
CA ALA A 179 -14.36 0.46 8.14
C ALA A 179 -13.73 1.86 7.97
N THR A 180 -12.57 1.95 7.33
CA THR A 180 -11.91 3.22 7.01
C THR A 180 -12.78 4.06 6.07
N THR A 181 -13.36 3.45 5.04
CA THR A 181 -14.24 4.14 4.08
C THR A 181 -15.50 4.67 4.76
N ILE A 182 -16.14 3.88 5.63
CA ILE A 182 -17.29 4.31 6.43
C ILE A 182 -16.93 5.53 7.28
N ARG A 183 -15.76 5.52 7.93
CA ARG A 183 -15.32 6.69 8.71
C ARG A 183 -15.12 7.94 7.87
N VAL A 184 -14.51 7.83 6.69
CA VAL A 184 -14.37 8.97 5.76
C VAL A 184 -15.74 9.52 5.37
N VAL A 185 -16.72 8.66 5.07
CA VAL A 185 -18.09 9.07 4.74
C VAL A 185 -18.77 9.79 5.91
N GLN A 186 -18.69 9.24 7.13
CA GLN A 186 -19.28 9.87 8.32
C GLN A 186 -18.66 11.23 8.66
N ILE A 187 -17.34 11.36 8.47
CA ILE A 187 -16.65 12.66 8.60
C ILE A 187 -17.17 13.64 7.54
N GLY A 188 -17.32 13.20 6.29
CA GLY A 188 -17.86 14.02 5.21
C GLY A 188 -19.31 14.48 5.46
N GLU A 189 -20.18 13.56 5.90
CA GLU A 189 -21.58 13.84 6.24
C GLU A 189 -21.68 14.87 7.37
N SER A 190 -20.92 14.70 8.44
CA SER A 190 -20.89 15.67 9.56
C SER A 190 -20.39 17.05 9.12
N GLY A 191 -19.40 17.11 8.20
CA GLY A 191 -18.90 18.36 7.65
C GLY A 191 -19.93 19.07 6.76
N ALA A 192 -20.65 18.31 5.92
CA ALA A 192 -21.76 18.84 5.12
C ALA A 192 -22.89 19.35 6.03
N ALA A 193 -23.28 18.59 7.04
CA ALA A 193 -24.29 19.01 8.01
C ALA A 193 -23.89 20.30 8.73
N ALA A 194 -22.62 20.48 9.09
CA ALA A 194 -22.13 21.67 9.77
C ALA A 194 -22.30 22.98 8.97
N ILE A 195 -22.32 22.91 7.64
CA ILE A 195 -22.43 24.09 6.75
C ILE A 195 -23.85 24.27 6.19
N TRP A 196 -24.50 23.18 5.83
CA TRP A 196 -25.74 23.21 5.05
C TRP A 196 -27.02 23.15 5.88
N THR A 197 -26.92 22.79 7.17
CA THR A 197 -28.10 22.75 8.05
C THR A 197 -28.67 24.16 8.23
N GLY A 198 -29.91 24.36 7.81
CA GLY A 198 -30.62 25.64 7.91
C GLY A 198 -30.36 26.63 6.77
N SER A 199 -29.44 26.34 5.84
CA SER A 199 -29.17 27.17 4.65
C SER A 199 -29.74 26.60 3.35
N PHE A 200 -30.04 25.29 3.32
CA PHE A 200 -30.68 24.62 2.18
C PHE A 200 -32.18 24.95 2.07
N SER A 201 -32.65 25.22 0.84
CA SER A 201 -34.07 25.46 0.50
C SER A 201 -34.46 24.58 -0.68
N GLU A 202 -35.55 23.81 -0.55
CA GLU A 202 -36.09 23.00 -1.65
C GLU A 202 -36.73 23.86 -2.74
N THR A 203 -37.23 25.04 -2.36
CA THR A 203 -37.71 26.03 -3.32
C THR A 203 -36.52 26.85 -3.85
N PRO A 204 -36.27 26.84 -5.18
CA PRO A 204 -35.27 27.70 -5.79
C PRO A 204 -35.60 29.16 -5.52
N LYS A 205 -34.58 29.96 -5.19
CA LYS A 205 -34.69 31.41 -5.02
C LYS A 205 -34.48 32.13 -6.35
#